data_AF-A0A372Q6X4-F1
#
_entry.id   AF-A0A372Q6X4-F1
#
_cell.length_a   1.000
_cell.length_b   1.000
_cell.length_c   1.000
_cell.angle_alpha   90.00
_cell.angle_beta   90.00
_cell.angle_gamma   90.00
#
_symmetry.space_group_name_H-M   'P 1'
#
loop_
_entity.id
_entity.type
_entity.pdbx_description
1 polymer ?
#
loop_
_entity_poly.entity_id
_entity_poly.type
_entity_poly.pdbx_seq_one_letter_code
_entity_poly.pdbx_strand_id
1 'polypeptide(L)'
;MFRGFEGNNGTKLLHERGIKAPKMMKDMLYSLCEAVGNEEKKIRKLQSIGFIHSGLMILLLRLDSPAGYTCRITRTKMLEIPSQITQFGSKVLPVIMLAWKAKVCLIIFVISQMIVKETIEFIEQKQYSDDEENTDDQLQNLQNSCEFSPPRKKINQVVAFDSPSSKNKTKKR
;
A
#
# COMPACT_ATOMS: atom_id res chain seq x y z
N MET A 1 -39.21 32.60 5.60
CA MET A 1 -39.51 31.77 6.80
C MET A 1 -38.54 30.59 6.85
N PHE A 2 -37.59 30.59 7.78
CA PHE A 2 -36.67 29.46 7.95
C PHE A 2 -37.42 28.31 8.65
N ARG A 3 -37.73 27.22 7.93
CA ARG A 3 -38.31 26.02 8.55
C ARG A 3 -37.30 25.40 9.51
N GLY A 4 -37.71 25.23 10.77
CA GLY A 4 -36.91 24.62 11.84
C GLY A 4 -36.61 23.14 11.61
N PHE A 5 -35.86 22.55 12.53
CA PHE A 5 -35.53 21.13 12.50
C PHE A 5 -36.78 20.28 12.75
N GLU A 6 -37.20 19.50 11.76
CA GLU A 6 -38.41 18.65 11.80
C GLU A 6 -38.13 17.26 12.41
N GLY A 7 -37.01 17.09 13.12
CA GLY A 7 -36.61 15.81 13.69
C GLY A 7 -36.00 14.84 12.68
N ASN A 8 -35.84 13.58 13.10
CA ASN A 8 -35.06 12.57 12.38
C ASN A 8 -35.72 12.07 11.08
N ASN A 9 -37.02 12.31 10.95
CA ASN A 9 -37.84 11.98 9.78
C ASN A 9 -38.17 13.21 8.93
N GLY A 10 -37.57 14.37 9.25
CA GLY A 10 -37.73 15.59 8.48
C GLY A 10 -37.27 15.38 7.04
N THR A 11 -38.11 15.75 6.08
CA THR A 11 -37.87 15.53 4.64
C THR A 11 -36.52 16.07 4.18
N LYS A 12 -36.09 17.21 4.72
CA LYS A 12 -34.77 17.82 4.46
C LYS A 12 -33.61 16.91 4.88
N LEU A 13 -33.67 16.36 6.09
CA LEU A 13 -32.62 15.50 6.61
C LEU A 13 -32.59 14.15 5.86
N LEU A 14 -33.77 13.62 5.51
CA LEU A 14 -33.89 12.42 4.67
C LEU A 14 -33.26 12.64 3.30
N HIS A 15 -33.55 13.78 2.66
CA HIS A 15 -33.00 14.13 1.37
C HIS A 15 -31.48 14.35 1.44
N GLU A 16 -31.00 15.06 2.46
CA GLU A 16 -29.57 15.32 2.64
C GLU A 16 -28.79 14.03 2.88
N ARG A 17 -29.27 13.16 3.78
CA ARG A 17 -28.61 11.89 4.11
C ARG A 17 -28.75 10.82 3.02
N GLY A 18 -29.83 10.87 2.26
CA GLY A 18 -30.23 9.84 1.30
C GLY A 18 -29.71 10.07 -0.10
N ILE A 19 -29.69 11.33 -0.56
CA ILE A 19 -29.44 11.67 -1.96
C ILE A 19 -28.30 12.67 -2.07
N LYS A 20 -28.44 13.84 -1.45
CA LYS A 20 -27.55 14.97 -1.72
C LYS A 20 -26.11 14.75 -1.23
N ALA A 21 -25.93 14.40 0.05
CA ALA A 21 -24.58 14.15 0.57
C ALA A 21 -23.93 12.91 -0.07
N PRO A 22 -24.62 11.75 -0.22
CA PRO A 22 -24.12 10.62 -1.00
C PRO A 22 -23.63 10.97 -2.40
N LYS A 23 -24.41 11.77 -3.14
CA LYS A 23 -24.07 12.20 -4.49
C LYS A 23 -22.80 13.06 -4.50
N MET A 24 -22.75 14.10 -3.65
CA MET A 24 -21.56 14.96 -3.55
C MET A 24 -20.31 14.16 -3.13
N MET A 25 -20.44 13.24 -2.18
CA MET A 25 -19.32 12.39 -1.74
C MET A 25 -18.83 11.46 -2.84
N LYS A 26 -19.74 10.94 -3.68
CA LYS A 26 -19.39 10.12 -4.84
C LYS A 26 -18.68 10.97 -5.90
N ASP A 27 -19.18 12.17 -6.19
CA ASP A 27 -18.55 13.08 -7.15
C ASP A 27 -17.13 13.44 -6.72
N MET A 28 -16.93 13.76 -5.43
CA MET A 28 -15.58 13.97 -4.88
C MET A 28 -14.69 12.73 -4.97
N LEU A 29 -15.23 11.54 -4.68
CA LEU A 29 -14.47 10.30 -4.82
C LEU A 29 -14.06 10.08 -6.28
N TYR A 30 -14.94 10.38 -7.24
CA TYR A 30 -14.66 10.26 -8.66
C TYR A 30 -13.49 11.17 -9.09
N SER A 31 -13.49 12.43 -8.65
CA SER A 31 -12.36 13.33 -8.90
C SER A 31 -11.04 12.82 -8.29
N LEU A 32 -11.11 12.16 -7.13
CA LEU A 32 -9.93 11.51 -6.53
C LEU A 32 -9.48 10.28 -7.34
N CYS A 33 -10.41 9.49 -7.90
CA CYS A 33 -10.07 8.38 -8.78
C CYS A 33 -9.35 8.86 -10.05
N GLU A 34 -9.84 9.94 -10.67
CA GLU A 34 -9.23 10.56 -11.84
C GLU A 34 -7.82 11.08 -11.52
N ALA A 35 -7.65 11.79 -10.40
CA ALA A 35 -6.35 12.30 -9.97
C ALA A 35 -5.31 11.19 -9.72
N VAL A 36 -5.78 9.96 -9.48
CA VAL A 36 -4.95 8.79 -9.20
C VAL A 36 -4.80 7.89 -10.44
N GLY A 37 -5.26 8.34 -11.62
CA GLY A 37 -5.11 7.62 -12.89
C GLY A 37 -6.03 6.42 -13.04
N ASN A 38 -7.13 6.38 -12.28
CA ASN A 38 -8.11 5.28 -12.27
C ASN A 38 -7.52 3.88 -12.00
N GLU A 39 -6.37 3.80 -11.31
CA GLU A 39 -5.78 2.52 -10.94
C GLU A 39 -6.60 1.82 -9.85
N GLU A 40 -7.14 0.65 -10.17
CA GLU A 40 -8.06 -0.08 -9.30
C GLU A 40 -7.47 -0.34 -7.90
N LYS A 41 -6.19 -0.70 -7.82
CA LYS A 41 -5.47 -0.93 -6.54
C LYS A 41 -5.47 0.30 -5.64
N LYS A 42 -5.39 1.50 -6.22
CA LYS A 42 -5.38 2.76 -5.49
C LYS A 42 -6.80 3.23 -5.18
N ILE A 43 -7.74 3.07 -6.13
CA ILE A 43 -9.17 3.38 -5.93
C ILE A 43 -9.74 2.61 -4.74
N ARG A 44 -9.40 1.32 -4.61
CA ARG A 44 -9.88 0.47 -3.50
C ARG A 44 -9.45 0.98 -2.12
N LYS A 45 -8.39 1.77 -2.05
CA LYS A 45 -7.90 2.38 -0.80
C LYS A 45 -8.57 3.73 -0.54
N LEU A 46 -9.06 4.42 -1.57
CA LEU A 46 -9.70 5.73 -1.43
C LEU A 46 -10.98 5.65 -0.60
N GLN A 47 -11.12 6.61 0.31
CA GLN A 47 -12.32 6.79 1.12
C GLN A 47 -12.64 8.28 1.21
N SER A 48 -13.92 8.63 1.13
CA SER A 48 -14.41 9.98 1.42
C SER A 48 -15.28 9.96 2.68
N ILE A 49 -15.12 11.00 3.51
CA ILE A 49 -15.85 11.15 4.77
C ILE A 49 -16.69 12.42 4.67
N GLY A 50 -17.97 12.32 5.04
CA GLY A 50 -18.91 13.43 5.01
C GLY A 50 -19.59 13.60 6.36
N PHE A 51 -19.82 14.85 6.76
CA PHE A 51 -20.59 15.20 7.94
C PHE A 51 -21.92 15.82 7.53
N ILE A 52 -23.00 15.39 8.18
CA ILE A 52 -24.32 16.00 8.05
C ILE A 52 -24.70 16.58 9.40
N HIS A 53 -24.98 17.88 9.41
CA HIS A 53 -25.48 18.60 10.56
C HIS A 53 -26.94 18.98 10.35
N SER A 54 -27.79 18.73 11.34
CA SER A 54 -29.19 19.15 11.32
C SER A 54 -29.61 19.61 12.71
N GLY A 55 -29.67 20.92 12.91
CA GLY A 55 -29.78 21.49 14.25
C GLY A 55 -28.56 21.09 15.10
N LEU A 56 -28.81 20.45 16.25
CA LEU A 56 -27.78 19.92 17.14
C LEU A 56 -27.43 18.46 16.86
N MET A 57 -27.98 17.86 15.80
CA MET A 57 -27.69 16.48 15.43
C MET A 57 -26.53 16.39 14.44
N ILE A 58 -25.65 15.41 14.65
CA ILE A 58 -24.51 15.09 13.80
C ILE A 58 -24.62 13.65 13.31
N LEU A 59 -24.36 13.45 12.03
CA LEU A 59 -24.24 12.15 11.38
C LEU A 59 -22.95 12.10 10.55
N LEU A 60 -22.17 11.04 10.73
CA LEU A 60 -20.99 10.76 9.92
C LEU A 60 -21.35 9.76 8.81
N LEU A 61 -20.95 10.09 7.59
CA LEU A 61 -21.00 9.23 6.42
C LEU A 61 -19.57 8.86 6.02
N ARG A 62 -19.35 7.58 5.71
CA ARG A 62 -18.12 7.09 5.10
C ARG A 62 -18.46 6.43 3.78
N LEU A 63 -17.76 6.79 2.71
CA LEU A 63 -17.94 6.22 1.39
C LEU A 63 -16.62 5.58 0.93
N ASP A 64 -16.71 4.33 0.49
CA ASP A 64 -15.60 3.52 0.02
C ASP A 64 -15.96 2.76 -1.27
N SER A 65 -14.98 2.43 -2.12
CA SER A 65 -15.19 1.67 -3.37
C SER A 65 -14.39 0.36 -3.37
N PRO A 66 -14.88 -0.71 -2.72
CA PRO A 66 -14.12 -1.96 -2.54
C PRO A 66 -13.82 -2.70 -3.85
N ALA A 67 -14.65 -2.51 -4.89
CA ALA A 67 -14.50 -3.16 -6.18
C ALA A 67 -14.13 -2.18 -7.31
N GLY A 68 -13.87 -0.90 -7.00
CA GLY A 68 -13.56 0.13 -8.00
C GLY A 68 -14.79 0.70 -8.73
N TYR A 69 -15.77 -0.15 -9.09
CA TYR A 69 -16.98 0.28 -9.83
C TYR A 69 -18.24 0.47 -8.97
N THR A 70 -18.24 -0.02 -7.72
CA THR A 70 -19.37 0.12 -6.79
C THR A 70 -18.94 0.87 -5.53
N CYS A 71 -19.68 1.93 -5.20
CA CYS A 71 -19.48 2.68 -3.97
C CYS A 71 -20.42 2.18 -2.87
N ARG A 72 -19.89 2.00 -1.66
CA ARG A 72 -20.66 1.68 -0.46
C ARG A 72 -20.67 2.88 0.47
N ILE A 73 -21.82 3.16 1.07
CA ILE A 73 -21.97 4.22 2.08
C ILE A 73 -22.29 3.59 3.42
N THR A 74 -21.43 3.83 4.41
CA THR A 74 -21.63 3.45 5.80
C THR A 74 -22.06 4.68 6.59
N ARG A 75 -23.09 4.56 7.42
CA ARG A 75 -23.61 5.64 8.26
C ARG A 75 -23.40 5.32 9.73
N THR A 76 -22.97 6.30 10.53
CA THR A 76 -22.94 6.13 11.98
C THR A 76 -24.33 6.35 12.59
N LYS A 77 -24.48 6.07 13.88
CA LYS A 77 -25.65 6.53 14.63
C LYS A 77 -25.63 8.05 14.68
N MET A 78 -26.82 8.64 14.68
CA MET A 78 -26.98 10.08 14.85
C MET A 78 -26.71 10.44 16.31
N LEU A 79 -25.88 11.45 16.52
CA LEU A 79 -25.52 11.94 17.85
C LEU A 79 -26.08 13.34 18.05
N GLU A 80 -26.58 13.61 19.24
CA GLU A 80 -27.11 14.91 19.63
C GLU A 80 -26.07 15.68 20.45
N ILE A 81 -25.78 16.90 20.04
CA ILE A 81 -25.05 17.86 20.85
C ILE A 81 -26.01 18.38 21.92
N PRO A 82 -25.70 18.20 23.21
CA PRO A 82 -26.58 18.68 24.28
C PRO A 82 -26.62 20.21 24.28
N SER A 83 -27.83 20.77 24.30
CA SER A 83 -28.04 22.20 24.51
C SER A 83 -27.93 22.60 25.99
N GLN A 84 -28.05 21.64 26.90
CA GLN A 84 -28.03 21.86 28.35
C GLN A 84 -26.69 21.46 28.95
N ILE A 85 -26.16 22.30 29.83
CA ILE A 85 -24.85 22.13 30.48
C ILE A 85 -24.81 20.83 31.31
N THR A 86 -25.92 20.45 31.94
CA THR A 86 -26.02 19.23 32.77
C THR A 86 -25.80 17.94 31.99
N GLN A 87 -26.13 17.93 30.69
CA GLN A 87 -25.96 16.76 29.82
C GLN A 87 -24.64 16.80 29.03
N PHE A 88 -23.86 17.86 29.19
CA PHE A 88 -22.62 18.08 28.44
C PHE A 88 -21.62 16.95 28.68
N GLY A 89 -21.36 16.61 29.94
CA GLY A 89 -20.35 15.61 30.31
C GLY A 89 -20.58 14.22 29.68
N SER A 90 -21.84 13.78 29.55
CA SER A 90 -22.16 12.44 29.04
C SER A 90 -22.40 12.41 27.52
N LYS A 91 -23.04 13.43 26.95
CA LYS A 91 -23.42 13.45 25.52
C LYS A 91 -22.39 14.09 24.59
N VAL A 92 -21.47 14.93 25.09
CA VAL A 92 -20.45 15.56 24.23
C VAL A 92 -19.29 14.63 23.92
N LEU A 93 -18.87 13.80 24.87
CA LEU A 93 -17.80 12.81 24.67
C LEU A 93 -17.98 11.97 23.39
N PRO A 94 -19.14 11.35 23.12
CA PRO A 94 -19.32 10.59 21.88
C PRO A 94 -19.26 11.47 20.61
N VAL A 95 -19.67 12.74 20.67
CA VAL A 95 -19.58 13.69 19.56
C VAL A 95 -18.12 14.05 19.27
N ILE A 96 -17.35 14.38 20.30
CA ILE A 96 -15.91 14.65 20.17
C ILE A 96 -15.19 13.40 19.66
N MET A 97 -15.53 12.23 20.19
CA MET A 97 -14.92 10.97 19.74
C MET A 97 -15.28 10.65 18.29
N LEU A 98 -16.48 10.99 17.82
CA LEU A 98 -16.86 10.86 16.42
C LEU A 98 -15.98 11.74 15.52
N ALA A 99 -15.76 13.00 15.90
CA ALA A 99 -14.88 13.91 15.18
C ALA A 99 -13.41 13.42 15.19
N TRP A 100 -12.94 12.92 16.33
CA TRP A 100 -11.62 12.32 16.45
C TRP A 100 -11.47 11.09 15.54
N LYS A 101 -12.45 10.19 15.53
CA LYS A 101 -12.45 9.01 14.65
C LYS A 101 -12.36 9.39 13.18
N ALA A 102 -13.12 10.39 12.75
CA ALA A 102 -13.05 10.89 11.37
C ALA A 102 -11.64 11.42 11.03
N LYS A 103 -11.05 12.22 11.94
CA LYS A 103 -9.68 12.73 11.79
C LYS A 103 -8.65 11.60 11.70
N VAL A 104 -8.73 10.61 12.60
CA VAL A 104 -7.84 9.45 12.64
C VAL A 104 -7.95 8.62 11.36
N CYS A 105 -9.17 8.36 10.87
CA CYS A 105 -9.35 7.64 9.60
C CYS A 105 -8.68 8.33 8.42
N LEU A 106 -8.77 9.67 8.32
CA LEU A 106 -8.09 10.43 7.27
C LEU A 106 -6.56 10.37 7.43
N ILE A 107 -6.05 10.53 8.65
CA ILE A 107 -4.62 10.49 8.93
C ILE A 107 -4.02 9.11 8.63
N ILE A 108 -4.66 8.03 9.09
CA ILE A 108 -4.20 6.66 8.84
C ILE A 108 -4.11 6.41 7.34
N PHE A 109 -5.10 6.87 6.57
CA PHE A 109 -5.09 6.72 5.11
C PHE A 109 -3.89 7.44 4.46
N VAL A 110 -3.63 8.70 4.84
CA VAL A 110 -2.51 9.50 4.30
C VAL A 110 -1.15 8.91 4.69
N ILE A 111 -0.98 8.53 5.96
CA ILE A 111 0.27 7.91 6.44
C ILE A 111 0.51 6.57 5.75
N SER A 112 -0.52 5.74 5.61
CA SER A 112 -0.40 4.45 4.91
C SER A 112 0.03 4.64 3.45
N GLN A 113 -0.46 5.68 2.78
CA GLN A 113 -0.05 6.01 1.42
C GLN A 113 1.40 6.51 1.36
N MET A 114 1.84 7.31 2.36
CA MET A 114 3.20 7.84 2.43
C MET A 114 4.23 6.73 2.67
N ILE A 115 3.98 5.87 3.66
CA ILE A 115 4.86 4.73 3.98
C ILE A 115 4.97 3.76 2.81
N VAL A 116 3.86 3.48 2.12
CA VAL A 116 3.89 2.57 0.96
C VAL A 116 4.71 3.17 -0.19
N LYS A 117 4.62 4.48 -0.45
CA LYS A 117 5.47 5.13 -1.47
C LYS A 117 6.95 5.05 -1.11
N GLU A 118 7.29 5.41 0.13
CA GLU A 118 8.67 5.37 0.63
C GLU A 118 9.26 3.95 0.59
N THR A 119 8.45 2.93 0.93
CA THR A 119 8.89 1.53 0.86
C THR A 119 9.08 1.04 -0.58
N ILE A 120 8.24 1.48 -1.54
CA ILE A 120 8.39 1.13 -2.96
C ILE A 120 9.68 1.75 -3.52
N GLU A 121 9.94 3.03 -3.24
CA GLU A 121 11.18 3.70 -3.65
C GLU A 121 12.42 3.01 -3.05
N PHE A 122 12.37 2.62 -1.77
CA PHE A 122 13.45 1.88 -1.12
C PHE A 122 13.71 0.51 -1.77
N ILE A 123 12.66 -0.21 -2.15
CA ILE A 123 12.78 -1.51 -2.83
C ILE A 123 13.36 -1.34 -4.24
N GLU A 124 12.91 -0.33 -5.00
CA GLU A 124 13.45 -0.05 -6.36
C GLU A 124 14.94 0.32 -6.31
N GLN A 125 15.37 1.12 -5.31
CA GLN A 125 16.80 1.43 -5.12
C GLN A 125 17.63 0.17 -4.81
N LYS A 126 17.09 -0.73 -3.98
CA LYS A 126 17.77 -1.98 -3.63
C LYS A 126 17.87 -2.95 -4.83
N GLN A 127 16.87 -2.97 -5.69
CA GLN A 127 16.88 -3.81 -6.89
C GLN A 127 17.91 -3.31 -7.92
N TYR A 128 18.10 -2.00 -8.07
CA TYR A 128 19.13 -1.44 -8.94
C TYR A 128 20.56 -1.70 -8.43
N SER A 129 20.77 -1.78 -7.10
CA SER A 129 22.07 -2.12 -6.53
C SER A 129 22.39 -3.63 -6.57
N ASP A 130 21.37 -4.49 -6.52
CA ASP A 130 21.57 -5.95 -6.51
C ASP A 130 21.77 -6.52 -7.95
N ASP A 131 21.41 -5.78 -9.02
CA ASP A 131 21.64 -6.16 -10.43
C ASP A 131 23.05 -5.77 -10.97
N GLU A 132 23.80 -4.89 -10.29
CA GLU A 132 25.19 -4.55 -10.65
C GLU A 132 26.25 -5.48 -10.04
N GLU A 133 25.88 -6.39 -9.12
CA GLU A 133 26.78 -7.46 -8.63
C GLU A 133 26.57 -8.79 -9.37
N ASN A 134 26.47 -8.75 -10.70
CA ASN A 134 26.71 -9.93 -11.54
C ASN A 134 27.70 -9.62 -12.67
N THR A 135 28.92 -9.25 -12.29
CA THR A 135 30.09 -9.48 -13.14
C THR A 135 30.88 -10.64 -12.55
N ASP A 136 30.74 -11.79 -13.21
CA ASP A 136 31.57 -13.00 -13.16
C ASP A 136 33.08 -12.76 -13.44
N ASP A 137 33.63 -11.58 -13.14
CA ASP A 137 34.98 -11.15 -13.52
C ASP A 137 36.01 -11.25 -12.38
N GLN A 138 35.63 -11.67 -11.17
CA GLN A 138 36.57 -11.89 -10.06
C GLN A 138 37.01 -13.34 -9.87
N LEU A 139 36.44 -14.32 -10.58
CA LEU A 139 36.86 -15.73 -10.49
C LEU A 139 37.83 -16.20 -11.58
N GLN A 140 38.15 -15.38 -12.59
CA GLN A 140 39.20 -15.70 -13.57
C GLN A 140 40.58 -15.13 -13.24
N ASN A 141 40.67 -14.11 -12.38
CA ASN A 141 41.96 -13.50 -12.02
C ASN A 141 42.72 -14.23 -10.90
N LEU A 142 42.11 -15.21 -10.23
CA LEU A 142 42.78 -16.07 -9.23
C LEU A 142 43.31 -17.40 -9.80
N GLN A 143 42.98 -17.75 -11.04
CA GLN A 143 43.52 -18.94 -11.72
C GLN A 143 44.76 -18.67 -12.58
N ASN A 144 45.10 -17.39 -12.81
CA ASN A 144 46.25 -17.00 -13.63
C ASN A 144 47.51 -16.60 -12.83
N SER A 145 47.51 -16.70 -11.49
CA SER A 145 48.67 -16.31 -10.65
C SER A 145 49.42 -17.48 -10.01
N CYS A 146 49.06 -18.73 -10.31
CA CYS A 146 49.68 -19.91 -9.70
C CYS A 146 50.33 -20.84 -10.75
N GLU A 147 51.18 -20.30 -11.62
CA GLU A 147 52.29 -21.06 -12.19
C GLU A 147 53.54 -20.79 -11.34
N PHE A 148 53.82 -21.68 -10.39
CA PHE A 148 55.12 -21.75 -9.73
C PHE A 148 56.17 -22.26 -10.73
N SER A 149 57.29 -21.54 -10.77
CA SER A 149 58.53 -21.77 -11.52
C SER A 149 59.03 -23.24 -11.55
N PRO A 150 59.83 -23.63 -12.57
CA PRO A 150 60.20 -25.03 -12.78
C PRO A 150 61.22 -25.54 -11.75
N PRO A 151 61.12 -26.80 -11.29
CA PRO A 151 62.13 -27.37 -10.40
C PRO A 151 63.36 -27.88 -11.18
N ARG A 152 64.55 -27.67 -10.57
CA ARG A 152 65.89 -28.06 -11.06
C ARG A 152 66.05 -29.57 -11.31
N LYS A 153 66.82 -29.92 -12.34
CA LYS A 153 67.34 -31.27 -12.60
C LYS A 153 68.38 -31.70 -11.54
N LYS A 154 68.33 -32.96 -11.08
CA LYS A 154 69.43 -33.95 -11.24
C LYS A 154 69.07 -35.38 -10.74
N ILE A 155 69.28 -36.33 -11.65
CA ILE A 155 69.92 -37.67 -11.54
C ILE A 155 69.13 -38.87 -10.95
N ASN A 156 68.86 -39.80 -11.89
CA ASN A 156 68.76 -41.28 -11.87
C ASN A 156 68.42 -42.04 -10.58
N GLN A 157 67.34 -42.84 -10.66
CA GLN A 157 67.48 -44.31 -10.60
C GLN A 157 66.24 -45.00 -11.22
N VAL A 158 66.53 -46.10 -11.90
CA VAL A 158 65.64 -47.00 -12.65
C VAL A 158 64.87 -47.90 -11.69
N VAL A 159 63.58 -48.15 -11.94
CA VAL A 159 63.00 -49.51 -11.92
C VAL A 159 61.63 -49.53 -12.62
N ALA A 160 61.43 -50.61 -13.37
CA ALA A 160 60.35 -50.91 -14.31
C ALA A 160 59.00 -51.25 -13.66
N PHE A 161 57.90 -51.22 -14.42
CA PHE A 161 57.26 -52.43 -14.98
C PHE A 161 56.00 -52.06 -15.82
N ASP A 162 56.01 -52.58 -17.06
CA ASP A 162 54.96 -52.95 -18.01
C ASP A 162 53.58 -52.26 -18.11
N SER A 163 53.24 -52.01 -19.39
CA SER A 163 51.91 -51.74 -19.97
C SER A 163 51.04 -53.02 -19.99
N PRO A 164 49.71 -53.02 -20.31
CA PRO A 164 49.26 -52.75 -21.69
C PRO A 164 47.83 -52.19 -21.91
N SER A 165 47.74 -51.39 -22.98
CA SER A 165 46.78 -51.42 -24.11
C SER A 165 45.27 -51.68 -23.89
N SER A 166 44.44 -50.80 -24.48
CA SER A 166 43.72 -51.06 -25.75
C SER A 166 43.04 -49.74 -26.18
N LYS A 167 43.31 -49.17 -27.37
CA LYS A 167 42.62 -49.43 -28.65
C LYS A 167 41.09 -49.35 -28.46
N ASN A 168 40.32 -48.47 -29.08
CA ASN A 168 40.38 -47.95 -30.45
C ASN A 168 39.16 -47.01 -30.67
N LYS A 169 39.32 -45.96 -31.52
CA LYS A 169 38.47 -45.58 -32.70
C LYS A 169 36.94 -45.42 -32.51
N THR A 170 36.18 -44.50 -33.10
CA THR A 170 36.28 -43.51 -34.19
C THR A 170 34.87 -42.86 -34.23
N LYS A 171 34.73 -41.53 -34.14
CA LYS A 171 34.45 -40.54 -35.22
C LYS A 171 33.07 -40.65 -35.93
N LYS A 172 32.48 -39.45 -36.12
CA LYS A 172 31.40 -39.03 -37.05
C LYS A 172 29.98 -39.40 -36.60
N ARG A 173 28.99 -38.54 -36.73
CA ARG A 173 28.86 -37.26 -37.45
C ARG A 173 27.70 -36.48 -36.84
#